data_AF-A0A9D8B1Q2-F1
#
_entry.id   AF-A0A9D8B1Q2-F1
#
_cell.length_a   1.000
_cell.length_b   1.000
_cell.length_c   1.000
_cell.angle_alpha   90.00
_cell.angle_beta   90.00
_cell.angle_gamma   90.00
#
_symmetry.space_group_name_H-M   'P 1'
#
loop_
_entity.id
_entity.type
_entity.pdbx_description
1 polymer ?
#
loop_
_entity_poly.entity_id
_entity_poly.type
_entity_poly.pdbx_seq_one_letter_code
_entity_poly.pdbx_strand_id
1 'polypeptide(L)'
;MKRIAWTTDLHLDFVADSNQIEKFCQGIVEANPDAVLIGGDIAVAATIEESLLMLAKYLQCSIYFVLGNHDFYRGSIAGVRAKIAQLTKRAAPLHWLSNSGVIELTSRTGLLGHDGWADGRLGNRVRSEVLLNDHFLIQEFIGLAPLRRFAKLSELGDEAARYLKRQLLSAVARYPNLILLTHVPPFKEACWFEGQISDDEFLPHFACSAVGDVLVEIMRAHPECRLTVLCGHTHGQGETMILPNLQVKTGGAEYGKPRLNELIVVD
;
A
#
# COMPACT_ATOMS: atom_id res chain seq x y z
N MET A 1 -18.20 3.61 -15.84
CA MET A 1 -17.18 2.56 -15.93
C MET A 1 -15.81 3.16 -16.19
N LYS A 2 -14.83 2.82 -15.37
CA LYS A 2 -13.40 3.07 -15.56
C LYS A 2 -12.59 1.79 -15.36
N ARG A 3 -11.46 1.67 -16.04
CA ARG A 3 -10.48 0.58 -15.92
C ARG A 3 -9.30 1.07 -15.11
N ILE A 4 -9.02 0.41 -14.00
CA ILE A 4 -8.00 0.80 -13.05
C ILE A 4 -6.97 -0.33 -12.98
N ALA A 5 -5.75 -0.06 -13.46
CA ALA A 5 -4.65 -1.00 -13.34
C ALA A 5 -4.09 -0.95 -11.93
N TRP A 6 -3.90 -2.08 -11.27
CA TRP A 6 -3.31 -2.15 -9.94
C TRP A 6 -2.03 -2.99 -9.95
N THR A 7 -1.00 -2.43 -9.33
CA THR A 7 0.30 -3.08 -9.10
C THR A 7 0.84 -2.74 -7.71
N THR A 8 1.76 -3.54 -7.17
CA THR A 8 2.42 -3.33 -5.88
C THR A 8 3.80 -3.99 -5.86
N ASP A 9 4.67 -3.57 -4.94
CA ASP A 9 5.97 -4.19 -4.69
C ASP A 9 6.83 -4.28 -5.97
N LEU A 10 6.94 -3.14 -6.67
CA LEU A 10 7.65 -3.04 -7.94
C LEU A 10 9.16 -3.23 -7.78
N HIS A 11 9.72 -2.77 -6.66
CA HIS A 11 11.13 -2.95 -6.28
C HIS A 11 12.07 -2.62 -7.45
N LEU A 12 11.88 -1.43 -8.05
CA LEU A 12 12.53 -1.05 -9.31
C LEU A 12 14.07 -1.00 -9.20
N ASP A 13 14.62 -0.86 -7.99
CA ASP A 13 16.05 -0.95 -7.70
C ASP A 13 16.63 -2.36 -7.91
N PHE A 14 15.79 -3.39 -7.97
CA PHE A 14 16.19 -4.76 -8.31
C PHE A 14 16.05 -5.09 -9.80
N VAL A 15 15.48 -4.20 -10.62
CA VAL A 15 15.31 -4.44 -12.05
C VAL A 15 16.61 -4.10 -12.77
N ALA A 16 17.35 -5.14 -13.16
CA ALA A 16 18.69 -4.99 -13.74
C ALA A 16 18.71 -4.36 -15.14
N ASP A 17 17.64 -4.53 -15.93
CA ASP A 17 17.54 -4.05 -17.31
C ASP A 17 16.40 -3.05 -17.44
N SER A 18 16.72 -1.80 -17.80
CA SER A 18 15.72 -0.73 -17.97
C SER A 18 14.67 -1.06 -19.04
N ASN A 19 14.99 -1.92 -20.02
CA ASN A 19 14.01 -2.37 -21.01
C ASN A 19 12.91 -3.23 -20.38
N GLN A 20 13.16 -3.88 -19.23
CA GLN A 20 12.12 -4.62 -18.51
C GLN A 20 11.11 -3.68 -17.89
N ILE A 21 11.55 -2.53 -17.36
CA ILE A 21 10.66 -1.49 -16.82
C ILE A 21 9.79 -0.91 -17.94
N GLU A 22 10.39 -0.63 -19.10
CA GLU A 22 9.65 -0.13 -20.27
C GLU A 22 8.61 -1.14 -20.76
N LYS A 23 8.99 -2.42 -20.91
CA LYS A 23 8.05 -3.50 -21.28
C LYS A 23 6.91 -3.66 -20.28
N PHE A 24 7.22 -3.57 -18.98
CA PHE A 24 6.22 -3.59 -17.93
C PHE A 24 5.23 -2.44 -18.08
N CYS A 25 5.74 -1.20 -18.26
CA CYS A 25 4.88 -0.04 -18.47
C CYS A 25 4.06 -0.16 -19.76
N GLN A 26 4.66 -0.66 -20.84
CA GLN A 26 3.95 -0.90 -22.11
C GLN A 26 2.81 -1.89 -21.92
N GLY A 27 3.01 -2.98 -21.17
CA GLY A 27 1.93 -3.93 -20.86
C GLY A 27 0.77 -3.28 -20.09
N ILE A 28 1.06 -2.33 -19.19
CA ILE A 28 0.01 -1.54 -18.53
C ILE A 28 -0.69 -0.61 -19.54
N VAL A 29 0.06 0.08 -20.39
CA VAL A 29 -0.52 0.98 -21.41
C VAL A 29 -1.40 0.23 -22.41
N GLU A 30 -0.99 -0.97 -22.83
CA GLU A 30 -1.75 -1.85 -23.73
C GLU A 30 -3.06 -2.33 -23.08
N ALA A 31 -3.09 -2.46 -21.74
CA ALA A 31 -4.32 -2.70 -21.01
C ALA A 31 -5.28 -1.49 -21.03
N ASN A 32 -4.86 -0.33 -21.54
CA ASN A 32 -5.61 0.91 -21.69
C ASN A 32 -6.43 1.31 -20.43
N PRO A 33 -5.75 1.51 -19.28
CA PRO A 33 -6.38 1.94 -18.05
C PRO A 33 -6.67 3.45 -18.05
N ASP A 34 -7.71 3.86 -17.35
CA ASP A 34 -8.00 5.26 -17.04
C ASP A 34 -7.07 5.81 -15.94
N ALA A 35 -6.58 4.93 -15.05
CA ALA A 35 -5.63 5.26 -14.00
C ALA A 35 -4.85 4.03 -13.51
N VAL A 36 -3.73 4.26 -12.84
CA VAL A 36 -2.89 3.22 -12.22
C VAL A 36 -2.85 3.41 -10.70
N LEU A 37 -3.00 2.31 -9.96
CA LEU A 37 -2.80 2.22 -8.51
C LEU A 37 -1.47 1.51 -8.22
N ILE A 38 -0.61 2.11 -7.41
CA ILE A 38 0.67 1.53 -6.99
C ILE A 38 0.71 1.36 -5.46
N GLY A 39 0.73 0.10 -5.01
CA GLY A 39 0.58 -0.32 -3.62
C GLY A 39 1.81 -0.17 -2.71
N GLY A 40 2.81 0.64 -3.08
CA GLY A 40 4.05 0.80 -2.32
C GLY A 40 5.18 -0.11 -2.80
N ASP A 41 6.32 -0.01 -2.11
CA ASP A 41 7.58 -0.67 -2.43
C ASP A 41 7.97 -0.49 -3.90
N ILE A 42 8.07 0.78 -4.29
CA ILE A 42 8.31 1.21 -5.66
C ILE A 42 9.81 1.20 -5.96
N ALA A 43 10.61 1.77 -5.05
CA ALA A 43 12.06 1.90 -5.15
C ALA A 43 12.65 2.15 -3.75
N VAL A 44 13.80 2.83 -3.66
CA VAL A 44 14.40 3.25 -2.39
C VAL A 44 14.37 4.77 -2.23
N ALA A 45 14.62 5.27 -1.01
CA ALA A 45 14.52 6.70 -0.69
C ALA A 45 15.34 7.62 -1.64
N ALA A 46 16.49 7.13 -2.11
CA ALA A 46 17.36 7.87 -3.01
C ALA A 46 16.74 8.08 -4.41
N THR A 47 16.06 7.06 -4.94
CA THR A 47 15.60 7.01 -6.34
C THR A 47 14.08 7.16 -6.51
N ILE A 48 13.30 7.15 -5.42
CA ILE A 48 11.83 7.15 -5.46
C ILE A 48 11.22 8.27 -6.32
N GLU A 49 11.75 9.50 -6.29
CA GLU A 49 11.25 10.59 -7.14
C GLU A 49 11.50 10.32 -8.63
N GLU A 50 12.71 9.86 -8.97
CA GLU A 50 13.10 9.57 -10.35
C GLU A 50 12.28 8.40 -10.90
N SER A 51 12.08 7.36 -10.08
CA SER A 51 11.23 6.22 -10.38
C SER A 51 9.78 6.62 -10.65
N LEU A 52 9.18 7.45 -9.79
CA LEU A 52 7.80 7.92 -9.98
C LEU A 52 7.65 8.80 -11.23
N LEU A 53 8.61 9.69 -11.49
CA LEU A 53 8.60 10.54 -12.69
C LEU A 53 8.78 9.71 -13.97
N MET A 54 9.63 8.70 -13.93
CA MET A 54 9.80 7.74 -15.03
C MET A 54 8.51 6.96 -15.30
N LEU A 55 7.87 6.42 -14.25
CA LEU A 55 6.58 5.75 -14.38
C LEU A 55 5.51 6.68 -14.97
N ALA A 56 5.41 7.92 -14.49
CA ALA A 56 4.49 8.92 -15.03
C ALA A 56 4.74 9.21 -16.53
N LYS A 57 6.02 9.28 -16.93
CA LYS A 57 6.41 9.49 -18.34
C LYS A 57 5.95 8.34 -19.24
N TYR A 58 6.10 7.10 -18.80
CA TYR A 58 5.73 5.93 -19.60
C TYR A 58 4.22 5.65 -19.60
N LEU A 59 3.56 5.79 -18.45
CA LEU A 59 2.16 5.39 -18.27
C LEU A 59 1.16 6.45 -18.75
N GLN A 60 1.54 7.73 -18.77
CA GLN A 60 0.77 8.84 -19.35
C GLN A 60 -0.69 8.96 -18.86
N CYS A 61 -0.98 8.49 -17.66
CA CYS A 61 -2.29 8.58 -17.00
C CYS A 61 -2.12 8.96 -15.52
N SER A 62 -3.23 9.11 -14.80
CA SER A 62 -3.18 9.40 -13.36
C SER A 62 -2.64 8.19 -12.60
N ILE A 63 -1.65 8.41 -11.75
CA ILE A 63 -1.05 7.42 -10.88
C ILE A 63 -1.38 7.78 -9.44
N TYR A 64 -2.17 6.93 -8.80
CA TYR A 64 -2.47 7.02 -7.38
C TYR A 64 -1.60 6.00 -6.65
N PHE A 65 -0.84 6.45 -5.65
CA PHE A 65 0.10 5.57 -4.99
C PHE A 65 0.16 5.80 -3.49
N VAL A 66 0.62 4.76 -2.81
CA VAL A 66 1.06 4.78 -1.42
C VAL A 66 2.54 4.40 -1.38
N LEU A 67 3.23 4.69 -0.28
CA LEU A 67 4.60 4.24 -0.07
C LEU A 67 4.63 2.95 0.75
N GLY A 68 5.57 2.07 0.45
CA GLY A 68 5.90 0.91 1.28
C GLY A 68 7.15 1.14 2.11
N ASN A 69 7.52 0.18 2.95
CA ASN A 69 8.69 0.29 3.84
C ASN A 69 10.01 0.43 3.06
N HIS A 70 10.14 -0.26 1.91
CA HIS A 70 11.34 -0.24 1.08
C HIS A 70 11.60 1.15 0.47
N ASP A 71 10.54 1.92 0.20
CA ASP A 71 10.63 3.30 -0.28
C ASP A 71 11.35 4.23 0.70
N PHE A 72 11.49 3.82 1.97
CA PHE A 72 12.19 4.56 3.02
C PHE A 72 13.64 4.07 3.25
N TYR A 73 14.10 3.03 2.57
CA TYR A 73 15.43 2.47 2.79
C TYR A 73 16.54 3.49 2.51
N ARG A 74 17.49 3.55 3.46
CA ARG A 74 18.61 4.51 3.53
C ARG A 74 18.15 5.97 3.65
N GLY A 75 16.91 6.20 4.06
CA GLY A 75 16.33 7.50 4.33
C GLY A 75 15.62 7.54 5.67
N SER A 76 14.77 8.56 5.83
CA SER A 76 13.85 8.71 6.97
C SER A 76 12.41 8.80 6.49
N ILE A 77 11.49 8.31 7.31
CA ILE A 77 10.05 8.40 7.07
C ILE A 77 9.66 9.86 6.85
N ALA A 78 10.09 10.75 7.74
CA ALA A 78 9.78 12.18 7.63
C ALA A 78 10.36 12.82 6.36
N GLY A 79 11.62 12.50 6.02
CA GLY A 79 12.31 13.06 4.86
C GLY A 79 11.70 12.63 3.54
N VAL A 80 11.43 11.34 3.37
CA VAL A 80 10.81 10.81 2.15
C VAL A 80 9.39 11.32 1.98
N ARG A 81 8.57 11.34 3.05
CA ARG A 81 7.21 11.92 2.99
C ARG A 81 7.22 13.39 2.58
N ALA A 82 8.16 14.18 3.11
CA ALA A 82 8.30 15.58 2.71
C ALA A 82 8.68 15.74 1.22
N LYS A 83 9.60 14.90 0.73
CA LYS A 83 10.02 14.85 -0.68
C LYS A 83 8.86 14.48 -1.62
N ILE A 84 8.09 13.44 -1.27
CA ILE A 84 6.92 13.01 -2.05
C ILE A 84 5.78 14.04 -2.01
N ALA A 85 5.54 14.68 -0.87
CA ALA A 85 4.59 15.79 -0.77
C ALA A 85 4.97 16.98 -1.65
N GLN A 86 6.27 17.28 -1.82
CA GLN A 86 6.74 18.30 -2.74
C GLN A 86 6.60 17.87 -4.21
N LEU A 87 6.96 16.62 -4.53
CA LEU A 87 6.84 16.06 -5.88
C LEU A 87 5.41 16.13 -6.41
N THR A 88 4.44 15.66 -5.62
CA THR A 88 3.02 15.58 -6.01
C THR A 88 2.35 16.96 -6.14
N LYS A 89 2.92 18.02 -5.57
CA LYS A 89 2.47 19.40 -5.82
C LYS A 89 2.86 19.92 -7.21
N ARG A 90 3.93 19.40 -7.80
CA ARG A 90 4.49 19.86 -9.08
C ARG A 90 4.28 18.90 -10.24
N ALA A 91 4.04 17.61 -9.97
CA ALA A 91 3.84 16.58 -10.98
C ALA A 91 2.36 16.16 -11.02
N ALA A 92 1.59 16.80 -11.91
CA ALA A 92 0.14 16.63 -12.02
C ALA A 92 -0.37 15.17 -12.12
N PRO A 93 0.30 14.21 -12.80
CA PRO A 93 -0.21 12.84 -12.87
C PRO A 93 0.04 12.02 -11.59
N LEU A 94 0.80 12.52 -10.61
CA LEU A 94 1.18 11.78 -9.42
C LEU A 94 0.35 12.20 -8.21
N HIS A 95 -0.36 11.25 -7.61
CA HIS A 95 -1.24 11.46 -6.47
C HIS A 95 -0.87 10.54 -5.31
N TRP A 96 -0.23 11.09 -4.27
CA TRP A 96 0.11 10.33 -3.08
C TRP A 96 -1.08 10.28 -2.12
N LEU A 97 -1.66 9.10 -1.94
CA LEU A 97 -2.97 8.93 -1.30
C LEU A 97 -2.98 9.25 0.20
N SER A 98 -1.85 9.05 0.89
CA SER A 98 -1.68 9.40 2.30
C SER A 98 -1.88 10.89 2.60
N ASN A 99 -1.90 11.74 1.56
CA ASN A 99 -2.17 13.18 1.66
C ASN A 99 -3.19 13.69 0.61
N SER A 100 -4.03 12.80 0.06
CA SER A 100 -4.99 13.18 -1.01
C SER A 100 -6.46 13.20 -0.55
N GLY A 101 -6.77 12.66 0.63
CA GLY A 101 -8.15 12.46 1.06
C GLY A 101 -8.89 11.43 0.19
N VAL A 102 -10.22 11.57 0.08
CA VAL A 102 -11.04 10.70 -0.77
C VAL A 102 -11.09 11.25 -2.20
N ILE A 103 -10.62 10.45 -3.15
CA ILE A 103 -10.63 10.73 -4.58
C ILE A 103 -11.86 10.10 -5.22
N GLU A 104 -12.56 10.84 -6.07
CA GLU A 104 -13.63 10.29 -6.90
C GLU A 104 -13.04 9.55 -8.09
N LEU A 105 -13.24 8.23 -8.18
CA LEU A 105 -12.95 7.49 -9.42
C LEU A 105 -14.14 7.63 -10.38
N THR A 106 -15.35 7.47 -9.87
CA THR A 106 -16.62 7.64 -10.58
C THR A 106 -17.66 8.22 -9.64
N SER A 107 -18.85 8.56 -10.14
CA SER A 107 -19.95 9.03 -9.29
C SER A 107 -20.42 8.01 -8.24
N ARG A 108 -19.99 6.74 -8.35
CA ARG A 108 -20.35 5.65 -7.43
C ARG A 108 -19.17 5.03 -6.69
N THR A 109 -17.94 5.36 -7.08
CA THR A 109 -16.73 4.72 -6.55
C THR A 109 -15.73 5.74 -6.06
N GLY A 110 -15.42 5.67 -4.77
CA GLY A 110 -14.36 6.47 -4.13
C GLY A 110 -13.06 5.66 -3.99
N LEU A 111 -11.93 6.34 -4.05
CA LEU A 111 -10.60 5.83 -3.75
C LEU A 111 -10.05 6.57 -2.53
N LEU A 112 -9.48 5.83 -1.60
CA LEU A 112 -8.70 6.36 -0.50
C LEU A 112 -7.44 5.50 -0.32
N GLY A 113 -6.45 6.03 0.40
CA GLY A 113 -5.25 5.26 0.65
C GLY A 113 -4.36 5.87 1.72
N HIS A 114 -3.47 5.03 2.24
CA HIS A 114 -2.45 5.43 3.19
C HIS A 114 -1.29 4.44 3.10
N ASP A 115 -0.05 4.93 3.23
CA ASP A 115 1.20 4.14 3.22
C ASP A 115 0.98 2.83 3.99
N GLY A 116 0.59 2.96 5.25
CA GLY A 116 0.39 1.82 6.14
C GLY A 116 1.73 1.28 6.63
N TRP A 117 1.70 0.64 7.79
CA TRP A 117 2.86 0.03 8.43
C TRP A 117 2.38 -1.15 9.24
N ALA A 118 3.22 -2.16 9.40
CA ALA A 118 2.96 -3.16 10.43
C ALA A 118 3.01 -2.51 11.81
N ASP A 119 2.20 -3.03 12.74
CA ASP A 119 1.98 -2.37 14.03
C ASP A 119 2.38 -3.21 15.25
N GLY A 120 2.85 -4.44 15.02
CA GLY A 120 3.28 -5.35 16.08
C GLY A 120 2.16 -5.88 16.97
N ARG A 121 0.88 -5.75 16.58
CA ARG A 121 -0.25 -6.16 17.44
C ARG A 121 -0.67 -7.61 17.25
N LEU A 122 -0.44 -8.16 16.06
CA LEU A 122 -0.69 -9.57 15.77
C LEU A 122 0.56 -10.41 16.02
N GLY A 123 0.36 -11.68 16.34
CA GLY A 123 1.44 -12.65 16.59
C GLY A 123 2.24 -12.38 17.87
N ASN A 124 3.50 -12.81 17.85
CA ASN A 124 4.36 -12.93 19.03
C ASN A 124 5.11 -11.65 19.43
N ARG A 125 4.81 -10.49 18.82
CA ARG A 125 5.38 -9.16 19.12
C ARG A 125 6.85 -9.20 19.60
N VAL A 126 7.11 -8.91 20.88
CA VAL A 126 8.48 -8.79 21.42
C VAL A 126 9.22 -10.11 21.58
N ARG A 127 8.51 -11.25 21.42
CA ARG A 127 9.10 -12.58 21.40
C ARG A 127 9.54 -13.00 20.00
N SER A 128 9.04 -12.34 18.95
CA SER A 128 9.46 -12.65 17.58
C SER A 128 10.96 -12.42 17.43
N GLU A 129 11.65 -13.39 16.87
CA GLU A 129 13.08 -13.28 16.55
C GLU A 129 13.34 -12.70 15.15
N VAL A 130 12.29 -12.46 14.36
CA VAL A 130 12.38 -11.88 13.02
C VAL A 130 13.03 -10.49 13.04
N LEU A 131 14.01 -10.33 12.15
CA LEU A 131 14.70 -9.07 11.89
C LEU A 131 14.56 -8.73 10.41
N LEU A 132 13.96 -7.57 10.11
CA LEU A 132 13.80 -7.05 8.76
C LEU A 132 14.85 -5.98 8.45
N ASN A 133 15.11 -5.80 7.16
CA ASN A 133 15.97 -4.73 6.66
C ASN A 133 15.49 -3.34 7.08
N ASP A 134 14.18 -3.14 7.24
CA ASP A 134 13.55 -1.96 7.86
C ASP A 134 14.29 -1.48 9.11
N HIS A 135 14.66 -2.43 9.97
CA HIS A 135 15.26 -2.15 11.28
C HIS A 135 16.69 -1.58 11.19
N PHE A 136 17.33 -1.76 10.03
CA PHE A 136 18.73 -1.40 9.80
C PHE A 136 18.90 -0.32 8.74
N LEU A 137 17.91 -0.12 7.87
CA LEU A 137 18.00 0.77 6.73
C LEU A 137 17.15 2.02 6.87
N ILE A 138 16.21 2.09 7.81
CA ILE A 138 15.33 3.26 7.98
C ILE A 138 15.72 4.00 9.27
N GLN A 139 15.97 5.30 9.16
CA GLN A 139 16.51 6.12 10.23
C GLN A 139 15.71 6.02 11.55
N GLU A 140 14.38 5.93 11.47
CA GLU A 140 13.50 5.83 12.63
C GLU A 140 13.64 4.51 13.40
N PHE A 141 14.19 3.46 12.80
CA PHE A 141 14.33 2.14 13.44
C PHE A 141 15.78 1.78 13.81
N ILE A 142 16.78 2.40 13.17
CA ILE A 142 18.19 2.10 13.41
C ILE A 142 18.54 2.26 14.90
N GLY A 143 19.11 1.20 15.46
CA GLY A 143 19.56 1.17 16.86
C GLY A 143 18.44 1.02 17.90
N LEU A 144 17.17 0.92 17.49
CA LEU A 144 16.08 0.67 18.43
C LEU A 144 16.10 -0.77 18.95
N ALA A 145 16.09 -0.90 20.28
CA ALA A 145 15.82 -2.16 20.95
C ALA A 145 14.39 -2.66 20.65
N PRO A 146 14.11 -3.98 20.72
CA PRO A 146 12.83 -4.56 20.29
C PRO A 146 11.59 -3.86 20.87
N LEU A 147 11.56 -3.58 22.18
CA LEU A 147 10.42 -2.89 22.82
C LEU A 147 10.15 -1.50 22.22
N ARG A 148 11.21 -0.73 21.96
CA ARG A 148 11.10 0.63 21.39
C ARG A 148 10.73 0.57 19.91
N ARG A 149 11.24 -0.42 19.18
CA ARG A 149 10.89 -0.67 17.78
C ARG A 149 9.41 -0.98 17.62
N PHE A 150 8.86 -1.90 18.42
CA PHE A 150 7.42 -2.20 18.37
C PHE A 150 6.55 -1.05 18.88
N ALA A 151 7.05 -0.22 19.81
CA ALA A 151 6.36 1.02 20.16
C ALA A 151 6.29 1.97 18.95
N LYS A 152 7.37 2.08 18.16
CA LYS A 152 7.39 2.90 16.95
C LYS A 152 6.48 2.34 15.86
N LEU A 153 6.48 1.03 15.63
CA LEU A 153 5.55 0.37 14.70
C LEU A 153 4.08 0.61 15.11
N SER A 154 3.76 0.46 16.39
CA SER A 154 2.41 0.76 16.89
C SER A 154 2.01 2.23 16.67
N GLU A 155 2.93 3.18 16.85
CA GLU A 155 2.67 4.60 16.59
C GLU A 155 2.31 4.85 15.11
N LEU A 156 3.04 4.22 14.18
CA LEU A 156 2.78 4.31 12.75
C LEU A 156 1.45 3.65 12.36
N GLY A 157 1.11 2.50 12.96
CA GLY A 157 -0.19 1.86 12.82
C GLY A 157 -1.34 2.75 13.32
N ASP A 158 -1.16 3.39 14.48
CA ASP A 158 -2.15 4.33 15.04
C ASP A 158 -2.32 5.59 14.18
N GLU A 159 -1.25 6.09 13.60
CA GLU A 159 -1.30 7.17 12.61
C GLU A 159 -2.19 6.79 11.42
N ALA A 160 -1.91 5.65 10.79
CA ALA A 160 -2.65 5.14 9.64
C ALA A 160 -4.14 4.91 9.98
N ALA A 161 -4.42 4.20 11.08
CA ALA A 161 -5.76 3.91 11.54
C ALA A 161 -6.57 5.20 11.78
N ARG A 162 -5.96 6.21 12.43
CA ARG A 162 -6.62 7.48 12.71
C ARG A 162 -6.92 8.27 11.44
N TYR A 163 -6.00 8.26 10.47
CA TYR A 163 -6.22 8.90 9.17
C TYR A 163 -7.36 8.20 8.42
N LEU A 164 -7.27 6.88 8.26
CA LEU A 164 -8.24 6.09 7.53
C LEU A 164 -9.63 6.11 8.16
N LYS A 165 -9.73 6.13 9.50
CA LYS A 165 -11.03 6.28 10.19
C LYS A 165 -11.76 7.54 9.72
N ARG A 166 -11.06 8.68 9.66
CA ARG A 166 -11.67 9.95 9.21
C ARG A 166 -12.05 9.91 7.73
N GLN A 167 -11.15 9.43 6.87
CA GLN A 167 -11.41 9.38 5.43
C GLN A 167 -12.55 8.42 5.10
N LEU A 168 -12.54 7.23 5.71
CA LEU A 168 -13.52 6.20 5.43
C LEU A 168 -14.92 6.62 5.89
N LEU A 169 -15.06 7.27 7.05
CA LEU A 169 -16.34 7.86 7.48
C LEU A 169 -16.88 8.90 6.48
N SER A 170 -16.01 9.73 5.90
CA SER A 170 -16.43 10.66 4.85
C SER A 170 -16.75 9.96 3.53
N ALA A 171 -16.12 8.83 3.24
CA ALA A 171 -16.24 8.13 1.96
C ALA A 171 -17.52 7.28 1.90
N VAL A 172 -17.85 6.54 2.96
CA VAL A 172 -19.05 5.68 3.04
C VAL A 172 -20.35 6.49 2.95
N ALA A 173 -20.32 7.76 3.36
CA ALA A 173 -21.45 8.67 3.22
C ALA A 173 -21.70 9.14 1.77
N ARG A 174 -20.72 8.95 0.88
CA ARG A 174 -20.73 9.51 -0.49
C ARG A 174 -20.79 8.44 -1.57
N TYR A 175 -20.10 7.33 -1.37
CA TYR A 175 -19.92 6.32 -2.40
C TYR A 175 -20.40 4.96 -1.92
N PRO A 176 -21.24 4.26 -2.69
CA PRO A 176 -21.63 2.88 -2.39
C PRO A 176 -20.49 1.89 -2.59
N ASN A 177 -19.46 2.23 -3.37
CA ASN A 177 -18.28 1.39 -3.57
C ASN A 177 -17.02 2.18 -3.20
N LEU A 178 -16.08 1.52 -2.54
CA LEU A 178 -14.81 2.10 -2.12
C LEU A 178 -13.67 1.17 -2.44
N ILE A 179 -12.56 1.77 -2.87
CA ILE A 179 -11.26 1.11 -2.97
C ILE A 179 -10.34 1.76 -1.95
N LEU A 180 -9.71 0.95 -1.10
CA LEU A 180 -8.64 1.37 -0.20
C LEU A 180 -7.31 0.80 -0.71
N LEU A 181 -6.35 1.65 -1.02
CA LEU A 181 -4.97 1.25 -1.32
C LEU A 181 -4.10 1.44 -0.06
N THR A 182 -3.43 0.39 0.39
CA THR A 182 -2.46 0.47 1.49
C THR A 182 -1.35 -0.53 1.25
N HIS A 183 -0.13 -0.27 1.72
CA HIS A 183 0.96 -1.21 1.46
C HIS A 183 0.84 -2.47 2.33
N VAL A 184 0.73 -2.28 3.64
CA VAL A 184 0.72 -3.40 4.61
C VAL A 184 -0.69 -4.00 4.75
N PRO A 185 -0.84 -5.34 4.69
CA PRO A 185 -2.13 -6.01 4.92
C PRO A 185 -2.75 -5.63 6.29
N PRO A 186 -4.05 -5.27 6.34
CA PRO A 186 -4.70 -4.89 7.59
C PRO A 186 -5.21 -6.10 8.42
N PHE A 187 -5.12 -7.31 7.90
CA PHE A 187 -5.64 -8.54 8.54
C PHE A 187 -4.67 -9.69 8.37
N LYS A 188 -4.58 -10.59 9.35
CA LYS A 188 -3.76 -11.81 9.24
C LYS A 188 -4.17 -12.65 8.04
N GLU A 189 -5.48 -12.72 7.75
CA GLU A 189 -6.05 -13.48 6.63
C GLU A 189 -5.62 -12.96 5.26
N ALA A 190 -4.99 -11.78 5.21
CA ALA A 190 -4.44 -11.15 4.02
C ALA A 190 -2.90 -11.15 3.99
N CYS A 191 -2.22 -11.67 5.01
CA CYS A 191 -0.75 -11.77 5.03
C CYS A 191 -0.30 -13.04 4.30
N TRP A 192 -0.40 -13.04 2.97
CA TRP A 192 -0.08 -14.19 2.14
C TRP A 192 1.41 -14.27 1.81
N PHE A 193 2.03 -15.44 1.97
CA PHE A 193 3.38 -15.76 1.49
C PHE A 193 3.45 -17.24 1.13
N GLU A 194 4.01 -17.58 -0.04
CA GLU A 194 4.15 -18.97 -0.53
C GLU A 194 2.87 -19.83 -0.42
N GLY A 195 1.71 -19.21 -0.67
CA GLY A 195 0.40 -19.89 -0.64
C GLY A 195 -0.16 -20.15 0.78
N GLN A 196 0.49 -19.60 1.81
CA GLN A 196 0.06 -19.72 3.21
C GLN A 196 -0.12 -18.33 3.84
N ILE A 197 -0.79 -18.30 4.99
CA ILE A 197 -0.87 -17.10 5.84
C ILE A 197 0.39 -17.06 6.73
N SER A 198 1.02 -15.89 6.84
CA SER A 198 2.15 -15.66 7.75
C SER A 198 1.83 -16.09 9.19
N ASP A 199 2.78 -16.74 9.85
CA ASP A 199 2.62 -17.22 11.22
C ASP A 199 2.84 -16.11 12.27
N ASP A 200 2.70 -16.49 13.55
CA ASP A 200 2.83 -15.55 14.67
C ASP A 200 4.24 -14.93 14.82
N GLU A 201 5.30 -15.50 14.23
CA GLU A 201 6.63 -14.87 14.24
C GLU A 201 6.70 -13.70 13.25
N PHE A 202 6.00 -13.81 12.13
CA PHE A 202 6.06 -12.84 11.04
C PHE A 202 4.96 -11.78 11.08
N LEU A 203 3.76 -12.14 11.55
CA LEU A 203 2.61 -11.23 11.67
C LEU A 203 2.89 -9.89 12.38
N PRO A 204 3.74 -9.80 13.42
CA PRO A 204 4.06 -8.51 14.04
C PRO A 204 4.68 -7.48 13.08
N HIS A 205 5.29 -7.95 11.98
CA HIS A 205 6.03 -7.12 11.01
C HIS A 205 5.34 -7.04 9.64
N PHE A 206 4.27 -7.80 9.45
CA PHE A 206 3.58 -7.90 8.15
C PHE A 206 2.10 -7.52 8.20
N ALA A 207 1.54 -7.22 9.37
CA ALA A 207 0.12 -6.86 9.51
C ALA A 207 -0.10 -5.57 10.29
N CYS A 208 -1.17 -4.85 9.95
CA CYS A 208 -1.62 -3.66 10.66
C CYS A 208 -3.02 -3.87 11.26
N SER A 209 -3.10 -4.46 12.45
CA SER A 209 -4.39 -4.72 13.13
C SER A 209 -5.16 -3.43 13.40
N ALA A 210 -4.46 -2.33 13.72
CA ALA A 210 -5.06 -1.04 13.99
C ALA A 210 -5.94 -0.55 12.83
N VAL A 211 -5.46 -0.74 11.61
CA VAL A 211 -6.23 -0.41 10.40
C VAL A 211 -7.37 -1.40 10.24
N GLY A 212 -7.11 -2.70 10.35
CA GLY A 212 -8.14 -3.74 10.27
C GLY A 212 -9.34 -3.50 11.18
N ASP A 213 -9.09 -3.11 12.43
CA ASP A 213 -10.13 -2.80 13.42
C ASP A 213 -11.02 -1.63 12.97
N VAL A 214 -10.42 -0.56 12.44
CA VAL A 214 -11.14 0.60 11.89
C VAL A 214 -12.00 0.21 10.69
N LEU A 215 -11.47 -0.61 9.78
CA LEU A 215 -12.21 -1.06 8.60
C LEU A 215 -13.42 -1.90 9.02
N VAL A 216 -13.24 -2.84 9.94
CA VAL A 216 -14.33 -3.69 10.44
C VAL A 216 -15.38 -2.87 11.19
N GLU A 217 -14.97 -1.94 12.05
CA GLU A 217 -15.87 -1.04 12.79
C GLU A 217 -16.79 -0.29 11.81
N ILE A 218 -16.22 0.37 10.81
CA ILE A 218 -16.97 1.22 9.89
C ILE A 218 -17.81 0.38 8.92
N MET A 219 -17.24 -0.66 8.31
CA MET A 219 -17.97 -1.44 7.30
C MET A 219 -19.12 -2.26 7.90
N ARG A 220 -19.06 -2.63 9.19
CA ARG A 220 -20.22 -3.21 9.91
C ARG A 220 -21.36 -2.21 10.10
N ALA A 221 -21.03 -0.94 10.34
CA ALA A 221 -22.02 0.13 10.49
C ALA A 221 -22.65 0.57 9.15
N HIS A 222 -22.01 0.21 8.03
CA HIS A 222 -22.41 0.59 6.67
C HIS A 222 -22.49 -0.64 5.73
N PRO A 223 -23.40 -1.60 6.00
CA PRO A 223 -23.52 -2.83 5.21
C PRO A 223 -23.89 -2.59 3.73
N GLU A 224 -24.45 -1.42 3.41
CA GLU A 224 -24.78 -0.98 2.05
C GLU A 224 -23.55 -0.55 1.23
N CYS A 225 -22.46 -0.16 1.88
CA CYS A 225 -21.22 0.24 1.24
C CYS A 225 -20.32 -0.98 1.07
N ARG A 226 -19.67 -1.12 -0.08
CA ARG A 226 -18.68 -2.17 -0.36
C ARG A 226 -17.28 -1.60 -0.35
N LEU A 227 -16.37 -2.23 0.36
CA LEU A 227 -14.96 -1.85 0.41
C LEU A 227 -14.08 -2.99 -0.11
N THR A 228 -13.26 -2.68 -1.12
CA THR A 228 -12.17 -3.52 -1.58
C THR A 228 -10.85 -2.91 -1.12
N VAL A 229 -10.08 -3.65 -0.34
CA VAL A 229 -8.72 -3.27 0.08
C VAL A 229 -7.71 -3.92 -0.85
N LEU A 230 -6.77 -3.13 -1.35
CA LEU A 230 -5.66 -3.56 -2.19
C LEU A 230 -4.36 -3.34 -1.42
N CYS A 231 -3.59 -4.41 -1.20
CA CYS A 231 -2.35 -4.38 -0.43
C CYS A 231 -1.24 -5.27 -0.98
N GLY A 232 -0.03 -5.14 -0.45
CA GLY A 232 1.19 -5.80 -0.90
C GLY A 232 2.04 -6.29 0.27
N HIS A 233 3.33 -5.92 0.29
CA HIS A 233 4.32 -6.12 1.37
C HIS A 233 4.79 -7.58 1.56
N THR A 234 3.85 -8.52 1.61
CA THR A 234 4.18 -9.92 1.91
C THR A 234 4.62 -10.71 0.69
N HIS A 235 4.56 -10.13 -0.52
CA HIS A 235 4.93 -10.73 -1.81
C HIS A 235 4.17 -12.02 -2.22
N GLY A 236 3.34 -12.60 -1.34
CA GLY A 236 2.40 -13.64 -1.70
C GLY A 236 1.08 -13.07 -2.20
N GLN A 237 0.50 -13.76 -3.19
CA GLN A 237 -0.80 -13.40 -3.73
C GLN A 237 -1.92 -14.14 -2.99
N GLY A 238 -2.99 -13.43 -2.68
CA GLY A 238 -4.21 -14.04 -2.13
C GLY A 238 -5.37 -13.06 -2.02
N GLU A 239 -6.55 -13.60 -1.77
CA GLU A 239 -7.77 -12.83 -1.54
C GLU A 239 -8.53 -13.40 -0.35
N THR A 240 -9.17 -12.53 0.42
CA THR A 240 -10.01 -12.94 1.55
C THR A 240 -11.22 -12.03 1.72
N MET A 241 -12.33 -12.60 2.17
CA MET A 241 -13.53 -11.87 2.56
C MET A 241 -13.56 -11.77 4.08
N ILE A 242 -13.40 -10.55 4.61
CA ILE A 242 -13.41 -10.29 6.07
C ILE A 242 -14.83 -10.10 6.58
N LEU A 243 -15.67 -9.39 5.81
CA LEU A 243 -17.10 -9.21 6.02
C LEU A 243 -17.83 -9.36 4.68
N PRO A 244 -19.16 -9.53 4.63
CA PRO A 244 -19.90 -9.62 3.37
C PRO A 244 -19.70 -8.43 2.41
N ASN A 245 -19.26 -7.28 2.93
CA ASN A 245 -18.99 -6.05 2.20
C ASN A 245 -17.54 -5.55 2.33
N LEU A 246 -16.62 -6.38 2.84
CA LEU A 246 -15.21 -6.05 3.01
C LEU A 246 -14.32 -7.15 2.43
N GLN A 247 -13.77 -6.90 1.25
CA GLN A 247 -12.82 -7.78 0.58
C GLN A 247 -11.41 -7.22 0.71
N VAL A 248 -10.42 -8.10 0.84
CA VAL A 248 -9.00 -7.75 0.80
C VAL A 248 -8.31 -8.58 -0.27
N LYS A 249 -7.51 -7.91 -1.10
CA LYS A 249 -6.65 -8.52 -2.10
C LYS A 249 -5.20 -8.17 -1.80
N THR A 250 -4.35 -9.19 -1.74
CA THR A 250 -2.91 -9.05 -1.56
C THR A 250 -2.23 -9.38 -2.88
N GLY A 251 -1.50 -8.41 -3.42
CA GLY A 251 -0.76 -8.54 -4.66
C GLY A 251 0.54 -9.28 -4.43
N GLY A 252 0.75 -10.38 -5.13
CA GLY A 252 2.05 -11.07 -5.09
C GLY A 252 3.10 -10.34 -5.92
N ALA A 253 4.37 -10.56 -5.61
CA ALA A 253 5.52 -9.96 -6.28
C ALA A 253 6.75 -10.86 -6.28
N GLU A 254 7.67 -10.61 -7.20
CA GLU A 254 8.98 -11.24 -7.28
C GLU A 254 10.02 -10.17 -7.60
N TYR A 255 11.10 -10.11 -6.82
CA TYR A 255 12.16 -9.12 -7.02
C TYR A 255 12.69 -9.13 -8.46
N GLY A 256 12.83 -7.93 -9.02
CA GLY A 256 13.31 -7.75 -10.40
C GLY A 256 12.28 -8.11 -11.49
N LYS A 257 11.05 -8.48 -11.14
CA LYS A 257 9.99 -8.84 -12.09
C LYS A 257 8.68 -8.06 -11.80
N PRO A 258 8.67 -6.73 -12.00
CA PRO A 258 7.46 -5.92 -11.83
C PRO A 258 6.35 -6.44 -12.74
N ARG A 259 5.11 -6.47 -12.21
CA ARG A 259 3.96 -7.05 -12.92
C ARG A 259 2.67 -6.29 -12.62
N LEU A 260 1.74 -6.33 -13.58
CA LEU A 260 0.37 -5.91 -13.34
C LEU A 260 -0.32 -6.99 -12.49
N ASN A 261 -0.83 -6.62 -11.31
CA ASN A 261 -1.52 -7.56 -10.43
C ASN A 261 -2.96 -7.80 -10.89
N GLU A 262 -3.70 -6.74 -11.20
CA GLU A 262 -5.08 -6.83 -11.66
C GLU A 262 -5.49 -5.62 -12.50
N LEU A 263 -6.42 -5.82 -13.44
CA LEU A 263 -7.15 -4.74 -14.09
C LEU A 263 -8.59 -4.70 -13.56
N ILE A 264 -8.86 -3.74 -12.69
CA ILE A 264 -10.12 -3.60 -11.96
C ILE A 264 -11.07 -2.72 -12.77
N VAL A 265 -12.33 -3.15 -12.93
CA VAL A 265 -13.37 -2.33 -13.55
C VAL A 265 -14.27 -1.76 -12.46
N VAL A 266 -14.43 -0.44 -12.44
CA VAL A 266 -15.29 0.28 -11.49
C VAL A 266 -16.38 1.01 -12.23
N ASP A 267 -17.61 1.00 -11.70
CA ASP A 267 -18.77 1.66 -12.33
C ASP A 267 -18.84 3.15 -12.05
#